data_AF-A0A840H0I7-F1
#
_entry.id   AF-A0A840H0I7-F1
#
_cell.length_a   1.000
_cell.length_b   1.000
_cell.length_c   1.000
_cell.angle_alpha   90.00
_cell.angle_beta   90.00
_cell.angle_gamma   90.00
#
_symmetry.space_group_name_H-M   'P 1'
#
loop_
_entity.id
_entity.type
_entity.pdbx_description
1 polymer ?
#
loop_
_entity_poly.entity_id
_entity_poly.type
_entity_poly.pdbx_seq_one_letter_code
_entity_poly.pdbx_strand_id
1 'polypeptide(L)'
;MIPASYFENLIALAPQFKALTGIDVRFEKIPPAQIRQKSVIDLTSKTGTYATHAADPMYYALYAANKWVEPLDTYLADKSLTDPAWFKLDDIIPAWRSANGIDGKLYGMPYDGEVTIQVYRKDLYDAKGLKPADTLEAYMSNAAALNTPNDRVWGAALRGVAGAGQNMYIYPSIFREFGGDWMKGGKLTVNGPEAEAALAWYVDIMKKYAPTAAANWNWPDVADAFSQGTVASYIDAHSSASVINNPEKSKVIGKVAYARWPKGPSGKRTTSIWNWGFPINSALPEKKRKATWLFIQWAASAETQARTAHKFAGPTKRSGVNRTSVWKDLRCRWEAAWQCGSRSQAAPPLPRRRVIAGDRLERCVQGAHR
;
A
#
# COMPACT_ATOMS: atom_id res chain seq x y z
N MET A 1 10.88 -8.16 9.25
CA MET A 1 10.14 -7.61 8.09
C MET A 1 9.16 -8.66 7.58
N ILE A 2 8.19 -8.30 6.75
CA ILE A 2 7.26 -9.28 6.15
C ILE A 2 7.83 -9.86 4.85
N PRO A 3 7.43 -11.08 4.42
CA PRO A 3 7.92 -11.73 3.21
C PRO A 3 7.25 -11.14 1.95
N ALA A 4 7.44 -9.84 1.71
CA ALA A 4 6.97 -9.14 0.53
C ALA A 4 8.15 -8.70 -0.34
N SER A 5 7.95 -8.69 -1.66
CA SER A 5 9.00 -8.41 -2.66
C SER A 5 9.75 -7.10 -2.39
N TYR A 6 9.05 -6.05 -1.97
CA TYR A 6 9.69 -4.77 -1.65
C TYR A 6 10.64 -4.83 -0.44
N PHE A 7 10.41 -5.71 0.53
CA PHE A 7 11.38 -5.96 1.60
C PHE A 7 12.52 -6.89 1.16
N GLU A 8 12.27 -7.85 0.27
CA GLU A 8 13.36 -8.64 -0.35
C GLU A 8 14.30 -7.72 -1.13
N ASN A 9 13.76 -6.75 -1.87
CA ASN A 9 14.52 -5.75 -2.59
C ASN A 9 15.40 -4.93 -1.63
N LEU A 10 14.88 -4.55 -0.45
CA LEU A 10 15.67 -3.85 0.58
C LEU A 10 16.78 -4.72 1.16
N ILE A 11 16.48 -5.98 1.48
CA ILE A 11 17.44 -6.95 2.03
C ILE A 11 18.60 -7.14 1.04
N ALA A 12 18.31 -7.24 -0.26
CA ALA A 12 19.34 -7.36 -1.29
C ALA A 12 20.28 -6.15 -1.35
N LEU A 13 19.85 -4.97 -0.88
CA LEU A 13 20.67 -3.76 -0.81
C LEU A 13 21.43 -3.60 0.52
N ALA A 14 21.17 -4.46 1.52
CA ALA A 14 21.80 -4.36 2.85
C ALA A 14 23.34 -4.29 2.85
N PRO A 15 24.09 -4.95 1.93
CA PRO A 15 25.54 -4.78 1.84
C PRO A 15 25.98 -3.32 1.64
N GLN A 16 25.17 -2.49 0.98
CA GLN A 16 25.45 -1.06 0.79
C GLN A 16 25.37 -0.30 2.12
N PHE A 17 24.36 -0.60 2.94
CA PHE A 17 24.23 0.00 4.26
C PHE A 17 25.44 -0.34 5.15
N LYS A 18 25.87 -1.60 5.15
CA LYS A 18 27.08 -2.02 5.87
C LYS A 18 28.32 -1.29 5.35
N ALA A 19 28.50 -1.16 4.04
CA ALA A 19 29.63 -0.44 3.46
C ALA A 19 29.66 1.05 3.87
N LEU A 20 28.50 1.70 3.94
CA LEU A 20 28.38 3.12 4.30
C LEU A 20 28.58 3.40 5.80
N THR A 21 28.23 2.44 6.67
CA THR A 21 28.08 2.71 8.10
C THR A 21 28.92 1.80 9.01
N GLY A 22 29.42 0.69 8.48
CA GLY A 22 30.01 -0.40 9.26
C GLY A 22 29.01 -1.19 10.11
N ILE A 23 27.71 -0.92 10.01
CA ILE A 23 26.68 -1.55 10.84
C ILE A 23 26.16 -2.82 10.17
N ASP A 24 26.19 -3.93 10.91
CA ASP A 24 25.56 -5.19 10.53
C ASP A 24 24.07 -5.19 10.85
N VAL A 25 23.25 -5.65 9.89
CA VAL A 25 21.79 -5.76 10.04
C VAL A 25 21.38 -7.21 9.81
N ARG A 26 20.71 -7.80 10.79
CA ARG A 26 20.08 -9.12 10.67
C ARG A 26 18.60 -8.96 10.35
N PHE A 27 18.16 -9.58 9.27
CA PHE A 27 16.75 -9.57 8.86
C PHE A 27 16.08 -10.91 9.22
N GLU A 28 14.94 -10.84 9.90
CA GLU A 28 14.01 -11.96 10.03
C GLU A 28 12.78 -11.69 9.17
N LYS A 29 12.38 -12.68 8.37
CA LYS A 29 11.17 -12.63 7.55
C LYS A 29 10.04 -13.34 8.29
N ILE A 30 9.03 -12.58 8.67
CA ILE A 30 7.95 -13.04 9.55
C ILE A 30 6.62 -12.66 8.88
N PRO A 31 5.69 -13.60 8.64
CA PRO A 31 4.38 -13.30 8.08
C PRO A 31 3.64 -12.20 8.86
N PRO A 32 2.80 -11.36 8.21
CA PRO A 32 2.16 -10.21 8.84
C PRO A 32 1.38 -10.51 10.13
N ALA A 33 0.68 -11.65 10.21
CA ALA A 33 -0.04 -12.03 11.42
C ALA A 33 0.92 -12.30 12.60
N GLN A 34 2.04 -12.98 12.33
CA GLN A 34 3.03 -13.34 13.34
C GLN A 34 3.89 -12.14 13.77
N ILE A 35 4.26 -11.25 12.84
CA ILE A 35 5.09 -10.09 13.18
C ILE A 35 4.35 -9.14 14.13
N ARG A 36 3.03 -8.95 13.95
CA ARG A 36 2.19 -8.15 14.86
C ARG A 36 2.26 -8.67 16.29
N GLN A 37 2.08 -9.98 16.47
CA GLN A 37 2.12 -10.62 17.77
C GLN A 37 3.52 -10.53 18.40
N LYS A 38 4.55 -10.95 17.66
CA LYS A 38 5.95 -10.95 18.13
C LYS A 38 6.45 -9.56 18.49
N SER A 39 6.15 -8.55 17.67
CA SER A 39 6.56 -7.17 17.94
C SER A 39 5.85 -6.60 19.17
N VAL A 40 4.56 -6.87 19.38
CA VAL A 40 3.89 -6.45 20.62
C VAL A 40 4.51 -7.11 21.84
N ILE A 41 4.82 -8.42 21.78
CA ILE A 41 5.49 -9.14 22.88
C ILE A 41 6.88 -8.56 23.17
N ASP A 42 7.70 -8.33 22.15
CA ASP A 42 9.05 -7.78 22.33
C ASP A 42 9.02 -6.37 22.96
N LEU A 43 8.06 -5.56 22.54
CA LEU A 43 7.87 -4.20 23.05
C LEU A 43 7.34 -4.18 24.48
N THR A 44 6.35 -5.02 24.82
CA THR A 44 5.78 -5.09 26.18
C THR A 44 6.79 -5.65 27.17
N SER A 45 7.55 -6.68 26.78
CA SER A 45 8.59 -7.31 27.59
C SER A 45 9.91 -6.50 27.63
N LYS A 46 10.02 -5.45 26.82
CA LYS A 46 11.21 -4.58 26.73
C LYS A 46 12.49 -5.35 26.45
N THR A 47 12.40 -6.44 25.69
CA THR A 47 13.54 -7.33 25.42
C THR A 47 14.49 -6.74 24.38
N GLY A 48 14.01 -5.83 23.51
CA GLY A 48 14.85 -5.21 22.48
C GLY A 48 15.36 -6.21 21.43
N THR A 49 14.64 -7.32 21.25
CA THR A 49 14.94 -8.37 20.27
C THR A 49 14.91 -7.79 18.86
N TYR A 50 13.92 -6.97 18.58
CA TYR A 50 13.77 -6.26 17.32
C TYR A 50 14.15 -4.80 17.51
N ALA A 51 15.21 -4.37 16.82
CA ALA A 51 15.61 -2.97 16.81
C ALA A 51 14.54 -2.08 16.13
N THR A 52 13.96 -2.60 15.06
CA THR A 52 12.81 -2.08 14.33
C THR A 52 12.04 -3.24 13.69
N HIS A 53 10.80 -3.01 13.29
CA HIS A 53 9.96 -3.97 12.58
C HIS A 53 9.06 -3.27 11.56
N ALA A 54 8.52 -4.03 10.60
CA ALA A 54 7.49 -3.51 9.72
C ALA A 54 6.19 -3.39 10.54
N ALA A 55 5.85 -2.18 10.96
CA ALA A 55 4.69 -1.90 11.79
C ALA A 55 3.52 -1.35 10.96
N ASP A 56 2.32 -1.81 11.26
CA ASP A 56 1.09 -1.26 10.68
C ASP A 56 0.69 0.06 11.38
N PRO A 57 0.03 0.99 10.68
CA PRO A 57 -0.28 2.31 11.22
C PRO A 57 -1.15 2.27 12.48
N MET A 58 -2.08 1.31 12.54
CA MET A 58 -3.01 1.14 13.68
C MET A 58 -2.33 0.84 15.02
N TYR A 59 -1.08 0.38 15.02
CA TYR A 59 -0.37 0.06 16.26
C TYR A 59 0.35 1.27 16.87
N TYR A 60 0.58 2.36 16.13
CA TYR A 60 1.35 3.49 16.66
C TYR A 60 0.67 4.16 17.85
N ALA A 61 -0.66 4.23 17.88
CA ALA A 61 -1.39 4.76 19.04
C ALA A 61 -1.11 3.94 20.30
N LEU A 62 -1.15 2.61 20.18
CA LEU A 62 -0.80 1.69 21.28
C LEU A 62 0.67 1.86 21.69
N TYR A 63 1.58 1.90 20.73
CA TYR A 63 3.02 2.00 20.98
C TYR A 63 3.40 3.32 21.65
N ALA A 64 2.81 4.43 21.18
CA ALA A 64 3.04 5.78 21.72
C ALA A 64 2.48 5.90 23.14
N ALA A 65 1.25 5.45 23.38
CA ALA A 65 0.61 5.50 24.70
C ALA A 65 1.43 4.75 25.77
N ASN A 66 2.05 3.63 25.40
CA ASN A 66 2.87 2.82 26.30
C ASN A 66 4.37 3.16 26.28
N LYS A 67 4.78 4.17 25.49
CA LYS A 67 6.18 4.58 25.31
C LYS A 67 7.11 3.42 24.92
N TRP A 68 6.60 2.52 24.08
CA TRP A 68 7.37 1.35 23.62
C TRP A 68 8.30 1.69 22.45
N VAL A 69 7.99 2.74 21.70
CA VAL A 69 8.78 3.19 20.56
C VAL A 69 9.08 4.68 20.67
N GLU A 70 10.22 5.08 20.12
CA GLU A 70 10.69 6.45 20.19
C GLU A 70 9.90 7.37 19.24
N PRO A 71 9.65 8.63 19.64
CA PRO A 71 9.33 9.66 18.66
C PRO A 71 10.55 9.91 17.76
N LEU A 72 10.34 9.96 16.46
CA LEU A 72 11.40 10.14 15.46
C LEU A 72 11.83 11.60 15.31
N ASP A 73 11.02 12.54 15.80
CA ASP A 73 11.25 13.98 15.72
C ASP A 73 12.62 14.39 16.28
N THR A 74 13.07 13.75 17.36
CA THR A 74 14.39 14.02 17.97
C THR A 74 15.54 13.62 17.05
N TYR A 75 15.42 12.47 16.40
CA TYR A 75 16.42 11.96 15.47
C TYR A 75 16.43 12.76 14.16
N LEU A 76 15.27 13.20 13.69
CA LEU A 76 15.12 14.08 12.53
C LEU A 76 15.74 15.46 12.76
N ALA A 77 15.63 16.02 13.97
CA ALA A 77 16.17 17.32 14.32
C ALA A 77 17.69 17.30 14.59
N ASP A 78 18.26 16.13 14.91
CA ASP A 78 19.68 15.98 15.18
C ASP A 78 20.51 16.00 13.87
N LYS A 79 21.15 17.14 13.60
CA LYS A 79 22.01 17.36 12.42
C LYS A 79 23.26 16.48 12.39
N SER A 80 23.66 15.89 13.52
CA SER A 80 24.76 14.92 13.55
C SER A 80 24.34 13.55 13.04
N LEU A 81 23.03 13.28 13.01
CA LEU A 81 22.44 12.02 12.56
C LEU A 81 21.70 12.14 11.23
N THR A 82 21.11 13.31 10.96
CA THR A 82 20.22 13.54 9.82
C THR A 82 20.68 14.74 9.01
N ASP A 83 21.15 14.50 7.79
CA ASP A 83 21.39 15.56 6.82
C ASP A 83 20.06 15.94 6.13
N PRO A 84 19.50 17.14 6.37
CA PRO A 84 18.24 17.56 5.76
C PRO A 84 18.34 17.79 4.24
N ALA A 85 19.55 17.97 3.70
CA ALA A 85 19.75 18.07 2.26
C ALA A 85 19.57 16.72 1.57
N TRP A 86 19.99 15.64 2.23
CA TRP A 86 19.90 14.27 1.73
C TRP A 86 18.57 13.59 2.10
N PHE A 87 18.14 13.67 3.35
CA PHE A 87 16.90 13.05 3.85
C PHE A 87 15.77 14.07 4.01
N LYS A 88 15.03 14.31 2.93
CA LYS A 88 13.93 15.30 2.90
C LYS A 88 12.64 14.70 3.42
N LEU A 89 12.27 14.92 4.68
CA LEU A 89 11.03 14.36 5.26
C LEU A 89 9.77 14.78 4.48
N ASP A 90 9.74 16.03 4.00
CA ASP A 90 8.57 16.59 3.31
C ASP A 90 8.33 16.02 1.91
N ASP A 91 9.28 15.26 1.38
CA ASP A 91 9.02 14.54 0.14
C ASP A 91 8.16 13.28 0.37
N ILE A 92 8.04 12.78 1.60
CA ILE A 92 7.16 11.65 1.93
C ILE A 92 5.71 12.13 1.95
N ILE A 93 4.83 11.42 1.23
CA ILE A 93 3.43 11.83 1.08
C ILE A 93 2.79 12.06 2.47
N PRO A 94 2.16 13.22 2.72
CA PRO A 94 1.67 13.61 4.05
C PRO A 94 0.73 12.59 4.71
N ALA A 95 -0.14 11.92 3.95
CA ALA A 95 -1.08 10.95 4.53
C ALA A 95 -0.37 9.76 5.18
N TRP A 96 0.70 9.23 4.57
CA TRP A 96 1.46 8.12 5.17
C TRP A 96 2.30 8.58 6.36
N ARG A 97 2.78 9.83 6.37
CA ARG A 97 3.39 10.42 7.59
C ARG A 97 2.35 10.55 8.71
N SER A 98 1.18 11.08 8.38
CA SER A 98 0.08 11.26 9.33
C SER A 98 -0.42 9.94 9.90
N ALA A 99 -0.50 8.88 9.07
CA ALA A 99 -0.92 7.55 9.51
C ALA A 99 0.02 6.95 10.58
N ASN A 100 1.28 7.35 10.59
CA ASN A 100 2.27 6.92 11.59
C ASN A 100 2.49 7.95 12.71
N GLY A 101 1.70 9.02 12.73
CA GLY A 101 1.81 10.12 13.68
C GLY A 101 0.77 10.04 14.78
N ILE A 102 1.17 10.33 16.02
CA ILE A 102 0.28 10.44 17.19
C ILE A 102 0.54 11.80 17.84
N ASP A 103 -0.51 12.60 18.02
CA ASP A 103 -0.45 13.94 18.62
C ASP A 103 0.64 14.84 18.00
N GLY A 104 0.76 14.79 16.67
CA GLY A 104 1.72 15.58 15.90
C GLY A 104 3.16 15.05 15.89
N LYS A 105 3.47 13.94 16.58
CA LYS A 105 4.79 13.31 16.60
C LYS A 105 4.83 12.06 15.73
N LEU A 106 5.90 11.87 14.97
CA LEU A 106 6.05 10.71 14.08
C LEU A 106 6.70 9.55 14.85
N TYR A 107 6.03 8.40 14.96
CA TYR A 107 6.55 7.25 15.72
C TYR A 107 7.11 6.13 14.86
N GLY A 108 6.94 6.21 13.54
CA GLY A 108 7.56 5.26 12.62
C GLY A 108 7.72 5.86 11.24
N MET A 109 8.89 5.65 10.64
CA MET A 109 9.18 6.22 9.33
C MET A 109 8.45 5.41 8.27
N PRO A 110 7.55 6.00 7.48
CA PRO A 110 6.92 5.27 6.38
C PRO A 110 8.01 4.74 5.43
N TYR A 111 8.05 3.43 5.26
CA TYR A 111 8.93 2.78 4.29
C TYR A 111 8.18 2.55 2.99
N ASP A 112 7.11 1.76 3.00
CA ASP A 112 6.29 1.39 1.84
C ASP A 112 4.85 1.86 2.02
N GLY A 113 4.24 2.39 0.96
CA GLY A 113 2.91 2.99 0.99
C GLY A 113 1.98 2.34 -0.03
N GLU A 114 0.80 1.96 0.41
CA GLU A 114 -0.26 1.40 -0.40
C GLU A 114 -1.44 2.38 -0.50
N VAL A 115 -2.05 2.37 -1.68
CA VAL A 115 -3.35 2.97 -1.99
C VAL A 115 -4.14 1.95 -2.76
N THR A 116 -5.45 1.94 -2.54
CA THR A 116 -6.35 1.01 -3.20
C THR A 116 -6.83 1.58 -4.54
N ILE A 117 -6.76 0.75 -5.58
CA ILE A 117 -7.08 1.14 -6.95
C ILE A 117 -7.92 0.06 -7.63
N GLN A 118 -8.56 0.42 -8.74
CA GLN A 118 -9.10 -0.57 -9.67
C GLN A 118 -7.96 -1.12 -10.52
N VAL A 119 -7.88 -2.44 -10.60
CA VAL A 119 -7.02 -3.17 -11.52
C VAL A 119 -7.91 -3.99 -12.43
N TYR A 120 -7.73 -3.87 -13.74
CA TYR A 120 -8.61 -4.53 -14.70
C TYR A 120 -7.88 -4.98 -15.96
N ARG A 121 -8.46 -6.00 -16.60
CA ARG A 121 -8.05 -6.54 -17.89
C ARG A 121 -8.52 -5.62 -19.01
N LYS A 122 -7.63 -4.74 -19.48
CA LYS A 122 -7.99 -3.75 -20.52
C LYS A 122 -8.41 -4.43 -21.82
N ASP A 123 -7.83 -5.58 -22.16
CA ASP A 123 -8.21 -6.34 -23.34
C ASP A 123 -9.65 -6.87 -23.26
N LEU A 124 -10.09 -7.31 -22.08
CA LEU A 124 -11.48 -7.73 -21.86
C LEU A 124 -12.44 -6.53 -21.84
N TYR A 125 -12.02 -5.41 -21.26
CA TYR A 125 -12.80 -4.18 -21.24
C TYR A 125 -12.98 -3.60 -22.65
N ASP A 126 -11.89 -3.49 -23.41
CA ASP A 126 -11.88 -2.98 -24.78
C ASP A 126 -12.75 -3.85 -25.70
N ALA A 127 -12.68 -5.18 -25.57
CA ALA A 127 -13.51 -6.11 -26.34
C ALA A 127 -15.02 -5.93 -26.10
N LYS A 128 -15.43 -5.40 -24.94
CA LYS A 128 -16.83 -5.11 -24.61
C LYS A 128 -17.17 -3.62 -24.64
N GLY A 129 -16.24 -2.76 -25.07
CA GLY A 129 -16.42 -1.30 -25.06
C GLY A 129 -16.60 -0.70 -23.66
N LEU A 130 -16.16 -1.40 -22.61
CA LEU A 130 -16.30 -0.98 -21.22
C LEU A 130 -15.25 0.07 -20.85
N LYS A 131 -15.61 0.94 -19.91
CA LYS A 131 -14.71 1.91 -19.30
C LYS A 131 -14.46 1.53 -17.84
N PRO A 132 -13.30 1.90 -17.25
CA PRO A 132 -13.11 1.75 -15.80
C PRO A 132 -14.23 2.47 -15.05
N ALA A 133 -14.72 1.87 -13.97
CA ALA A 133 -15.90 2.34 -13.26
C ALA A 133 -15.62 3.66 -12.51
N ASP A 134 -16.48 4.67 -12.61
CA ASP A 134 -16.37 5.85 -11.71
C ASP A 134 -17.19 5.65 -10.42
N THR A 135 -18.12 4.67 -10.39
CA THR A 135 -18.99 4.35 -9.24
C THR A 135 -19.04 2.85 -8.94
N LEU A 136 -19.42 2.48 -7.71
CA LEU A 136 -19.55 1.08 -7.28
C LEU A 136 -20.64 0.32 -8.06
N GLU A 137 -21.68 1.01 -8.50
CA GLU A 137 -22.74 0.46 -9.38
C GLU A 137 -22.20 0.14 -10.78
N ALA A 138 -21.39 1.04 -11.34
CA ALA A 138 -20.71 0.79 -12.61
C ALA A 138 -19.69 -0.35 -12.48
N TYR A 139 -19.03 -0.47 -11.32
CA TYR A 139 -18.10 -1.58 -11.05
C TYR A 139 -18.84 -2.91 -11.02
N MET A 140 -19.99 -2.98 -10.35
CA MET A 140 -20.88 -4.16 -10.37
C MET A 140 -21.37 -4.50 -11.79
N SER A 141 -21.73 -3.50 -12.60
CA SER A 141 -22.14 -3.73 -14.00
C SER A 141 -21.00 -4.25 -14.87
N ASN A 142 -19.79 -3.70 -14.73
CA ASN A 142 -18.62 -4.20 -15.44
C ASN A 142 -18.29 -5.64 -15.03
N ALA A 143 -18.36 -5.95 -13.73
CA ALA A 143 -18.16 -7.30 -13.23
C ALA A 143 -19.19 -8.27 -13.84
N ALA A 144 -20.48 -7.91 -13.84
CA ALA A 144 -21.53 -8.70 -14.48
C ALA A 144 -21.26 -8.94 -15.97
N ALA A 145 -20.91 -7.88 -16.70
CA ALA A 145 -20.64 -7.96 -18.13
C ALA A 145 -19.45 -8.86 -18.46
N LEU A 146 -18.47 -9.00 -17.57
CA LEU A 146 -17.25 -9.78 -17.80
C LEU A 146 -17.27 -11.16 -17.15
N ASN A 147 -18.30 -11.47 -16.36
CA ASN A 147 -18.41 -12.74 -15.65
C ASN A 147 -18.80 -13.87 -16.59
N THR A 148 -17.81 -14.69 -16.97
CA THR A 148 -17.92 -15.83 -17.88
C THR A 148 -17.31 -17.07 -17.20
N PRO A 149 -17.96 -17.61 -16.16
CA PRO A 149 -17.39 -18.70 -15.34
C PRO A 149 -17.16 -19.99 -16.13
N ASN A 150 -17.93 -20.24 -17.20
CA ASN A 150 -17.69 -21.37 -18.11
C ASN A 150 -16.34 -21.26 -18.84
N ASP A 151 -15.88 -20.03 -19.09
CA ASP A 151 -14.56 -19.73 -19.66
C ASP A 151 -13.50 -19.51 -18.57
N ARG A 152 -13.84 -19.79 -17.30
CA ARG A 152 -13.01 -19.59 -16.11
C ARG A 152 -12.55 -18.14 -15.92
N VAL A 153 -13.38 -17.18 -16.31
CA VAL A 153 -13.17 -15.75 -16.06
C VAL A 153 -14.28 -15.21 -15.18
N TRP A 154 -13.90 -14.77 -13.98
CA TRP A 154 -14.79 -14.13 -13.01
C TRP A 154 -14.70 -12.61 -13.12
N GLY A 155 -15.85 -11.94 -13.03
CA GLY A 155 -15.95 -10.50 -13.27
C GLY A 155 -15.19 -9.64 -12.26
N ALA A 156 -15.18 -10.06 -10.99
CA ALA A 156 -14.58 -9.34 -9.88
C ALA A 156 -13.85 -10.26 -8.90
N ALA A 157 -12.95 -9.71 -8.09
CA ALA A 157 -12.47 -10.34 -6.86
C ALA A 157 -12.15 -9.26 -5.80
N LEU A 158 -12.30 -9.62 -4.52
CA LEU A 158 -11.86 -8.85 -3.35
C LEU A 158 -11.28 -9.84 -2.31
N ARG A 159 -10.57 -9.34 -1.29
CA ARG A 159 -10.00 -10.16 -0.21
C ARG A 159 -11.10 -10.75 0.68
N GLY A 160 -11.36 -12.06 0.63
CA GLY A 160 -12.42 -12.68 1.43
C GLY A 160 -12.06 -13.00 2.89
N VAL A 161 -10.77 -13.21 3.18
CA VAL A 161 -10.34 -13.61 4.53
C VAL A 161 -10.59 -12.50 5.55
N ALA A 162 -11.02 -12.87 6.75
CA ALA A 162 -11.20 -11.93 7.86
C ALA A 162 -9.86 -11.43 8.41
N GLY A 163 -9.72 -10.11 8.58
CA GLY A 163 -8.60 -9.52 9.31
C GLY A 163 -8.22 -8.11 8.87
N ALA A 164 -7.47 -7.40 9.72
CA ALA A 164 -7.10 -5.99 9.55
C ALA A 164 -6.45 -5.69 8.18
N GLY A 165 -5.51 -6.54 7.76
CA GLY A 165 -4.86 -6.46 6.44
C GLY A 165 -5.51 -7.34 5.38
N GLN A 166 -6.74 -7.81 5.57
CA GLN A 166 -7.47 -8.67 4.65
C GLN A 166 -8.76 -7.97 4.20
N ASN A 167 -9.95 -8.53 4.40
CA ASN A 167 -11.21 -7.86 4.05
C ASN A 167 -11.33 -6.45 4.68
N MET A 168 -10.84 -6.25 5.91
CA MET A 168 -10.86 -4.95 6.59
C MET A 168 -9.86 -3.94 6.03
N TYR A 169 -9.03 -4.33 5.05
CA TYR A 169 -8.32 -3.35 4.24
C TYR A 169 -9.26 -2.64 3.27
N ILE A 170 -10.29 -3.32 2.74
CA ILE A 170 -11.18 -2.79 1.68
C ILE A 170 -12.49 -2.27 2.29
N TYR A 171 -13.07 -3.01 3.23
CA TYR A 171 -14.41 -2.74 3.78
C TYR A 171 -14.58 -1.35 4.42
N PRO A 172 -13.64 -0.82 5.24
CA PRO A 172 -13.71 0.54 5.79
C PRO A 172 -14.02 1.63 4.76
N SER A 173 -13.41 1.52 3.59
CA SER A 173 -13.58 2.47 2.50
C SER A 173 -14.98 2.39 1.91
N ILE A 174 -15.46 1.17 1.64
CA ILE A 174 -16.84 0.94 1.19
C ILE A 174 -17.83 1.48 2.24
N PHE A 175 -17.62 1.18 3.53
CA PHE A 175 -18.48 1.69 4.60
C PHE A 175 -18.57 3.22 4.61
N ARG A 176 -17.42 3.92 4.49
CA ARG A 176 -17.38 5.39 4.37
C ARG A 176 -18.08 5.90 3.12
N GLU A 177 -18.00 5.18 2.01
CA GLU A 177 -18.61 5.54 0.73
C GLU A 177 -20.13 5.32 0.68
N PHE A 178 -20.66 4.48 1.54
CA PHE A 178 -22.10 4.37 1.83
C PHE A 178 -22.58 5.41 2.86
N GLY A 179 -21.70 6.33 3.29
CA GLY A 179 -22.04 7.40 4.24
C GLY A 179 -21.79 7.04 5.71
N GLY A 180 -21.23 5.87 5.97
CA GLY A 180 -20.94 5.39 7.31
C GLY A 180 -19.90 6.21 8.08
N ASP A 181 -20.01 6.17 9.40
CA ASP A 181 -18.98 6.63 10.32
C ASP A 181 -18.71 5.56 11.39
N TRP A 182 -17.47 5.50 11.88
CA TRP A 182 -17.10 4.62 12.99
C TRP A 182 -17.74 5.10 14.28
N MET A 183 -17.83 6.42 14.47
CA MET A 183 -18.32 7.05 15.69
C MET A 183 -19.22 8.24 15.39
N LYS A 184 -20.33 8.37 16.12
CA LYS A 184 -21.19 9.57 16.11
C LYS A 184 -21.58 9.93 17.55
N GLY A 185 -21.22 11.14 18.00
CA GLY A 185 -21.50 11.60 19.36
C GLY A 185 -20.93 10.70 20.46
N GLY A 186 -19.73 10.15 20.24
CA GLY A 186 -19.07 9.25 21.21
C GLY A 186 -19.60 7.81 21.23
N LYS A 187 -20.54 7.46 20.35
CA LYS A 187 -21.06 6.09 20.21
C LYS A 187 -20.60 5.43 18.92
N LEU A 188 -20.30 4.14 18.99
CA LEU A 188 -19.99 3.31 17.82
C LEU A 188 -21.22 3.21 16.90
N THR A 189 -21.01 3.37 15.60
CA THR A 189 -22.08 3.33 14.58
C THR A 189 -21.82 2.30 13.47
N VAL A 190 -21.09 1.23 13.82
CA VAL A 190 -20.56 0.22 12.88
C VAL A 190 -21.58 -0.84 12.43
N ASN A 191 -22.82 -0.76 12.91
CA ASN A 191 -23.91 -1.69 12.63
C ASN A 191 -25.21 -0.98 12.21
N GLY A 192 -25.11 0.27 11.75
CA GLY A 192 -26.24 1.04 11.22
C GLY A 192 -26.62 0.67 9.77
N PRO A 193 -27.64 1.32 9.20
CA PRO A 193 -28.11 1.02 7.84
C PRO A 193 -27.03 1.24 6.78
N GLU A 194 -26.11 2.18 6.97
CA GLU A 194 -24.98 2.39 6.07
C GLU A 194 -23.99 1.21 6.11
N ALA A 195 -23.80 0.59 7.29
CA ALA A 195 -22.96 -0.59 7.44
C ALA A 195 -23.60 -1.82 6.80
N GLU A 196 -24.91 -2.01 6.99
CA GLU A 196 -25.66 -3.10 6.37
C GLU A 196 -25.63 -2.99 4.84
N ALA A 197 -25.85 -1.78 4.29
CA ALA A 197 -25.80 -1.55 2.85
C ALA A 197 -24.39 -1.75 2.25
N ALA A 198 -23.36 -1.26 2.94
CA ALA A 198 -21.96 -1.49 2.54
C ALA A 198 -21.59 -2.97 2.54
N LEU A 199 -21.98 -3.70 3.59
CA LEU A 199 -21.73 -5.13 3.70
C LEU A 199 -22.52 -5.91 2.65
N ALA A 200 -23.78 -5.55 2.40
CA ALA A 200 -24.58 -6.16 1.34
C ALA A 200 -23.91 -6.01 -0.01
N TRP A 201 -23.41 -4.82 -0.36
CA TRP A 201 -22.65 -4.61 -1.61
C TRP A 201 -21.40 -5.50 -1.67
N TYR A 202 -20.62 -5.55 -0.59
CA TYR A 202 -19.39 -6.34 -0.51
C TYR A 202 -19.65 -7.84 -0.68
N VAL A 203 -20.71 -8.34 -0.03
CA VAL A 203 -21.12 -9.75 -0.12
C VAL A 203 -21.69 -10.05 -1.50
N ASP A 204 -22.48 -9.15 -2.09
CA ASP A 204 -23.10 -9.34 -3.39
C ASP A 204 -22.08 -9.46 -4.51
N ILE A 205 -21.08 -8.59 -4.54
CA ILE A 205 -20.05 -8.66 -5.58
C ILE A 205 -19.24 -9.95 -5.49
N MET A 206 -18.90 -10.38 -4.28
CA MET A 206 -18.17 -11.62 -4.04
C MET A 206 -19.00 -12.85 -4.39
N LYS A 207 -20.29 -12.88 -4.03
CA LYS A 207 -21.18 -14.01 -4.33
C LYS A 207 -21.53 -14.12 -5.81
N LYS A 208 -21.77 -12.99 -6.49
CA LYS A 208 -22.25 -12.97 -7.87
C LYS A 208 -21.13 -13.08 -8.90
N TYR A 209 -19.99 -12.46 -8.64
CA TYR A 209 -18.97 -12.21 -9.67
C TYR A 209 -17.55 -12.62 -9.29
N ALA A 210 -17.33 -13.15 -8.08
CA ALA A 210 -16.04 -13.73 -7.69
C ALA A 210 -16.11 -15.28 -7.64
N PRO A 211 -14.97 -15.98 -7.76
CA PRO A 211 -14.91 -17.41 -7.52
C PRO A 211 -15.30 -17.73 -6.08
N THR A 212 -15.97 -18.85 -5.83
CA THR A 212 -16.32 -19.29 -4.45
C THR A 212 -15.10 -19.36 -3.53
N ALA A 213 -13.94 -19.78 -4.07
CA ALA A 213 -12.68 -19.83 -3.34
C ALA A 213 -12.20 -18.46 -2.85
N ALA A 214 -12.66 -17.35 -3.45
CA ALA A 214 -12.26 -16.00 -3.07
C ALA A 214 -12.67 -15.61 -1.66
N ALA A 215 -13.64 -16.31 -1.05
CA ALA A 215 -13.95 -16.19 0.37
C ALA A 215 -12.73 -16.48 1.27
N ASN A 216 -11.77 -17.28 0.79
CA ASN A 216 -10.56 -17.65 1.51
C ASN A 216 -9.29 -16.99 0.92
N TRP A 217 -9.44 -16.02 0.00
CA TRP A 217 -8.32 -15.34 -0.62
C TRP A 217 -7.86 -14.13 0.20
N ASN A 218 -6.55 -14.06 0.40
CA ASN A 218 -5.85 -12.90 0.92
C ASN A 218 -5.35 -11.98 -0.21
N TRP A 219 -4.54 -10.97 0.11
CA TRP A 219 -3.95 -10.06 -0.88
C TRP A 219 -3.16 -10.78 -2.00
N PRO A 220 -2.15 -11.64 -1.70
CA PRO A 220 -1.44 -12.39 -2.73
C PRO A 220 -2.35 -13.24 -3.62
N ASP A 221 -3.32 -13.94 -3.03
CA ASP A 221 -4.19 -14.87 -3.77
C ASP A 221 -5.02 -14.15 -4.84
N VAL A 222 -5.55 -12.96 -4.53
CA VAL A 222 -6.30 -12.13 -5.50
C VAL A 222 -5.39 -11.69 -6.65
N ALA A 223 -4.17 -11.21 -6.33
CA ALA A 223 -3.21 -10.78 -7.33
C ALA A 223 -2.74 -11.94 -8.22
N ASP A 224 -2.51 -13.12 -7.63
CA ASP A 224 -2.11 -14.32 -8.34
C ASP A 224 -3.23 -14.81 -9.27
N ALA A 225 -4.48 -14.89 -8.81
CA ALA A 225 -5.62 -15.27 -9.64
C ALA A 225 -5.78 -14.33 -10.86
N PHE A 226 -5.69 -13.02 -10.63
CA PHE A 226 -5.70 -12.05 -11.72
C PHE A 226 -4.51 -12.23 -12.69
N SER A 227 -3.30 -12.48 -12.17
CA SER A 227 -2.10 -12.72 -12.99
C SER A 227 -2.25 -13.94 -13.89
N GLN A 228 -3.02 -14.94 -13.46
CA GLN A 228 -3.33 -16.14 -14.25
C GLN A 228 -4.46 -15.93 -15.26
N GLY A 229 -5.08 -14.75 -15.27
CA GLY A 229 -6.11 -14.38 -16.22
C GLY A 229 -7.52 -14.84 -15.87
N THR A 230 -7.74 -15.34 -14.65
CA THR A 230 -9.05 -15.85 -14.22
C THR A 230 -9.94 -14.77 -13.62
N VAL A 231 -9.42 -13.58 -13.32
CA VAL A 231 -10.20 -12.44 -12.80
C VAL A 231 -10.13 -11.29 -13.80
N ALA A 232 -11.29 -10.73 -14.17
CA ALA A 232 -11.38 -9.62 -15.12
C ALA A 232 -11.07 -8.27 -14.48
N SER A 233 -11.47 -8.07 -13.22
CA SER A 233 -11.10 -6.88 -12.44
C SER A 233 -11.09 -7.15 -10.93
N TYR A 234 -10.32 -6.38 -10.19
CA TYR A 234 -10.36 -6.37 -8.73
C TYR A 234 -10.11 -4.95 -8.21
N ILE A 235 -10.51 -4.71 -6.96
CA ILE A 235 -10.19 -3.48 -6.26
C ILE A 235 -9.30 -3.82 -5.08
N ASP A 236 -8.02 -3.45 -5.16
CA ASP A 236 -7.05 -3.76 -4.11
C ASP A 236 -5.81 -2.84 -4.18
N ALA A 237 -4.86 -3.05 -3.28
CA ALA A 237 -3.63 -2.29 -3.14
C ALA A 237 -2.82 -2.30 -4.44
N HIS A 238 -2.37 -1.12 -4.88
CA HIS A 238 -1.51 -0.98 -6.05
C HIS A 238 -0.15 -1.70 -5.91
N SER A 239 0.23 -2.12 -4.69
CA SER A 239 1.40 -2.99 -4.45
C SER A 239 1.33 -4.31 -5.23
N SER A 240 0.10 -4.76 -5.58
CA SER A 240 -0.14 -5.94 -6.42
C SER A 240 0.46 -5.82 -7.84
N ALA A 241 0.79 -4.60 -8.28
CA ALA A 241 1.53 -4.35 -9.52
C ALA A 241 2.84 -5.16 -9.61
N SER A 242 3.49 -5.43 -8.47
CA SER A 242 4.72 -6.24 -8.42
C SER A 242 4.50 -7.72 -8.76
N VAL A 243 3.28 -8.23 -8.55
CA VAL A 243 2.88 -9.61 -8.84
C VAL A 243 2.38 -9.71 -10.29
N ILE A 244 1.40 -8.87 -10.64
CA ILE A 244 0.70 -8.97 -11.93
C ILE A 244 1.53 -8.51 -13.13
N ASN A 245 2.64 -7.80 -12.91
CA ASN A 245 3.60 -7.44 -13.96
C ASN A 245 4.88 -8.27 -13.92
N ASN A 246 4.96 -9.32 -13.09
CA ASN A 246 6.13 -10.18 -13.07
C ASN A 246 6.21 -11.01 -14.37
N PRO A 247 7.24 -10.79 -15.24
CA PRO A 247 7.40 -11.49 -16.53
C PRO A 247 7.53 -13.00 -16.43
N GLU A 248 7.93 -13.51 -15.27
CA GLU A 248 8.15 -14.94 -15.04
C GLU A 248 6.87 -15.67 -14.60
N LYS A 249 5.86 -14.94 -14.12
CA LYS A 249 4.67 -15.53 -13.48
C LYS A 249 3.34 -15.13 -14.11
N SER A 250 3.24 -13.90 -14.60
CA SER A 250 1.97 -13.33 -15.05
C SER A 250 1.68 -13.64 -16.52
N LYS A 251 0.47 -14.14 -16.79
CA LYS A 251 -0.04 -14.45 -18.13
C LYS A 251 -0.77 -13.27 -18.80
N VAL A 252 -0.94 -12.18 -18.06
CA VAL A 252 -1.73 -11.01 -18.48
C VAL A 252 -0.88 -9.76 -18.71
N ILE A 253 0.42 -9.93 -18.85
CA ILE A 253 1.35 -8.81 -19.09
C ILE A 253 0.96 -8.07 -20.37
N GLY A 254 1.03 -6.73 -20.29
CA GLY A 254 0.61 -5.85 -21.38
C GLY A 254 -0.91 -5.76 -21.55
N LYS A 255 -1.71 -6.55 -20.82
CA LYS A 255 -3.19 -6.60 -20.87
C LYS A 255 -3.86 -6.01 -19.62
N VAL A 256 -3.08 -5.41 -18.73
CA VAL A 256 -3.56 -4.79 -17.48
C VAL A 256 -3.67 -3.27 -17.65
N ALA A 257 -4.69 -2.68 -17.05
CA ALA A 257 -4.77 -1.25 -16.82
C ALA A 257 -5.29 -0.96 -15.40
N TYR A 258 -5.15 0.30 -15.01
CA TYR A 258 -5.43 0.78 -13.66
C TYR A 258 -6.38 1.97 -13.71
N ALA A 259 -7.21 2.11 -12.70
CA ALA A 259 -8.05 3.29 -12.51
C ALA A 259 -8.19 3.63 -11.03
N ARG A 260 -8.64 4.85 -10.75
CA ARG A 260 -8.93 5.28 -9.37
C ARG A 260 -10.02 4.40 -8.76
N TRP A 261 -10.00 4.22 -7.45
CA TRP A 261 -11.10 3.61 -6.70
C TRP A 261 -12.46 4.26 -7.07
N PRO A 262 -13.56 3.50 -7.26
CA PRO A 262 -14.88 4.03 -7.64
C PRO A 262 -15.57 4.78 -6.49
N LYS A 263 -16.47 5.74 -6.76
CA LYS A 263 -17.29 6.37 -5.71
C LYS A 263 -18.41 5.45 -5.25
N GLY A 264 -18.81 5.54 -4.00
CA GLY A 264 -20.07 4.92 -3.56
C GLY A 264 -21.28 5.87 -3.58
N PRO A 265 -22.43 5.40 -3.09
CA PRO A 265 -23.71 6.11 -3.17
C PRO A 265 -23.73 7.48 -2.50
N SER A 266 -22.88 7.71 -1.48
CA SER A 266 -22.76 9.04 -0.85
C SER A 266 -22.08 10.09 -1.74
N GLY A 267 -21.60 9.70 -2.93
CA GLY A 267 -20.81 10.54 -3.83
C GLY A 267 -19.34 10.70 -3.40
N LYS A 268 -18.99 10.19 -2.21
CA LYS A 268 -17.61 10.18 -1.71
C LYS A 268 -16.77 9.14 -2.45
N ARG A 269 -15.47 9.43 -2.51
CA ARG A 269 -14.43 8.50 -2.95
C ARG A 269 -13.44 8.35 -1.81
N THR A 270 -13.57 7.26 -1.08
CA THR A 270 -12.72 6.97 0.08
C THR A 270 -11.88 5.76 -0.29
N THR A 271 -10.58 5.96 -0.51
CA THR A 271 -9.66 4.84 -0.75
C THR A 271 -8.99 4.46 0.55
N SER A 272 -8.76 3.17 0.75
CA SER A 272 -7.91 2.74 1.84
C SER A 272 -6.47 3.09 1.51
N ILE A 273 -5.74 3.46 2.56
CA ILE A 273 -4.30 3.58 2.52
C ILE A 273 -3.72 2.59 3.53
N TRP A 274 -2.58 2.01 3.18
CA TRP A 274 -1.74 1.30 4.13
C TRP A 274 -0.35 1.85 4.03
N ASN A 275 0.45 1.68 5.07
CA ASN A 275 1.88 1.80 4.91
C ASN A 275 2.58 0.94 5.94
N TRP A 276 3.72 0.40 5.56
CA TRP A 276 4.64 -0.23 6.49
C TRP A 276 5.61 0.82 6.97
N GLY A 277 5.62 1.08 8.28
CA GLY A 277 6.59 1.97 8.90
C GLY A 277 7.62 1.25 9.74
N PHE A 278 8.73 1.93 9.99
CA PHE A 278 9.79 1.47 10.88
C PHE A 278 9.82 2.33 12.16
N PRO A 279 9.35 1.85 13.31
CA PRO A 279 9.58 2.46 14.61
C PRO A 279 10.98 2.15 15.14
N ILE A 280 11.45 2.90 16.13
CA ILE A 280 12.65 2.55 16.92
C ILE A 280 12.20 2.00 18.27
N ASN A 281 12.61 0.79 18.62
CA ASN A 281 12.29 0.19 19.92
C ASN A 281 12.99 0.97 21.06
N SER A 282 12.21 1.51 22.00
CA SER A 282 12.72 2.34 23.11
C SER A 282 13.56 1.56 24.13
N ALA A 283 13.41 0.23 24.21
CA ALA A 283 14.17 -0.61 25.12
C ALA A 283 15.65 -0.78 24.71
N LEU A 284 16.01 -0.43 23.47
CA LEU A 284 17.38 -0.52 23.00
C LEU A 284 18.29 0.50 23.73
N PRO A 285 19.57 0.18 23.98
CA PRO A 285 20.56 1.17 24.37
C PRO A 285 20.70 2.30 23.34
N GLU A 286 21.09 3.50 23.78
CA GLU A 286 21.13 4.70 22.92
C GLU A 286 21.95 4.49 21.63
N LYS A 287 23.13 3.86 21.73
CA LYS A 287 23.96 3.53 20.57
C LYS A 287 23.20 2.69 19.53
N LYS A 288 22.40 1.71 19.97
CA LYS A 288 21.56 0.88 19.09
C LYS A 288 20.36 1.66 18.54
N ARG A 289 19.77 2.59 19.30
CA ARG A 289 18.70 3.47 18.78
C ARG A 289 19.21 4.37 17.66
N LYS A 290 20.38 5.00 17.83
CA LYS A 290 21.06 5.79 16.79
C LYS A 290 21.40 4.95 15.55
N ALA A 291 21.95 3.74 15.73
CA ALA A 291 22.21 2.82 14.63
C ALA A 291 20.91 2.40 13.88
N THR A 292 19.83 2.19 14.62
CA THR A 292 18.50 1.88 14.06
C THR A 292 17.98 3.06 13.23
N TRP A 293 18.16 4.29 13.73
CA TRP A 293 17.79 5.49 12.97
C TRP A 293 18.56 5.62 11.66
N LEU A 294 19.88 5.38 11.66
CA LEU A 294 20.68 5.37 10.43
C LEU A 294 20.15 4.35 9.41
N PHE A 295 19.79 3.16 9.86
CA PHE A 295 19.16 2.15 9.00
C PHE A 295 17.83 2.62 8.45
N ILE A 296 16.96 3.21 9.29
CA ILE A 296 15.65 3.72 8.89
C ILE A 296 15.78 4.83 7.85
N GLN A 297 16.69 5.79 8.06
CA GLN A 297 16.97 6.86 7.10
C GLN A 297 17.44 6.29 5.77
N TRP A 298 18.40 5.37 5.79
CA TRP A 298 18.90 4.71 4.59
C TRP A 298 17.79 3.96 3.86
N ALA A 299 17.05 3.12 4.56
CA ALA A 299 15.97 2.30 3.99
C ALA A 299 14.86 3.17 3.37
N ALA A 300 14.47 4.23 4.07
CA ALA A 300 13.40 5.12 3.63
C ALA A 300 13.87 6.22 2.68
N SER A 301 15.17 6.37 2.37
CA SER A 301 15.70 7.44 1.52
C SER A 301 15.18 7.38 0.08
N ALA A 302 15.15 8.52 -0.62
CA ALA A 302 14.76 8.58 -2.03
C ALA A 302 15.63 7.67 -2.92
N GLU A 303 16.92 7.56 -2.62
CA GLU A 303 17.84 6.69 -3.36
C GLU A 303 17.49 5.22 -3.18
N THR A 304 17.32 4.75 -1.94
CA THR A 304 16.98 3.35 -1.67
C THR A 304 15.61 2.99 -2.23
N GLN A 305 14.63 3.92 -2.16
CA GLN A 305 13.34 3.70 -2.80
C GLN A 305 13.45 3.58 -4.32
N ALA A 306 14.25 4.43 -4.98
CA ALA A 306 14.50 4.29 -6.42
C ALA A 306 15.18 2.94 -6.76
N ARG A 307 16.15 2.51 -5.95
CA ARG A 307 16.89 1.24 -6.11
C ARG A 307 16.04 0.00 -5.85
N THR A 308 15.04 0.07 -4.98
CA THR A 308 14.10 -1.02 -4.71
C THR A 308 12.90 -1.02 -5.65
N ALA A 309 12.66 0.08 -6.39
CA ALA A 309 11.56 0.25 -7.33
C ALA A 309 12.05 0.21 -8.79
N HIS A 310 11.92 1.30 -9.54
CA HIS A 310 12.15 1.34 -10.99
C HIS A 310 13.59 0.96 -11.41
N LYS A 311 14.60 1.18 -10.55
CA LYS A 311 16.01 0.81 -10.81
C LYS A 311 16.36 -0.60 -10.32
N PHE A 312 15.41 -1.31 -9.69
CA PHE A 312 15.68 -2.67 -9.24
C PHE A 312 15.88 -3.58 -10.44
N ALA A 313 16.94 -4.38 -10.41
CA ALA A 313 17.31 -5.26 -11.51
C ALA A 313 16.46 -6.54 -11.54
N GLY A 314 15.87 -6.94 -10.41
CA GLY A 314 15.07 -8.16 -10.32
C GLY A 314 13.66 -8.03 -10.91
N PRO A 315 12.96 -9.17 -11.07
CA PRO A 315 11.68 -9.24 -11.79
C PRO A 315 10.54 -8.52 -11.06
N THR A 316 10.63 -8.39 -9.74
CA THR A 316 9.61 -7.75 -8.90
C THR A 316 10.04 -6.36 -8.47
N LYS A 317 9.59 -5.34 -9.19
CA LYS A 317 9.82 -3.95 -8.81
C LYS A 317 8.82 -3.50 -7.76
N ARG A 318 9.31 -2.79 -6.75
CA ARG A 318 8.47 -2.16 -5.73
C ARG A 318 7.62 -1.05 -6.37
N SER A 319 6.31 -1.06 -6.13
CA SER A 319 5.41 0.01 -6.56
C SER A 319 5.03 1.00 -5.46
N GLY A 320 5.06 0.59 -4.18
CA GLY A 320 4.71 1.41 -3.01
C GLY A 320 5.76 2.45 -2.59
N VAL A 321 6.42 3.08 -3.56
CA VAL A 321 7.33 4.21 -3.33
C VAL A 321 6.55 5.34 -2.68
N ASN A 322 7.07 5.93 -1.61
CA ASN A 322 6.30 6.89 -0.82
C ASN A 322 6.81 8.34 -0.88
N ARG A 323 7.84 8.60 -1.70
CA ARG A 323 8.46 9.92 -1.85
C ARG A 323 8.14 10.58 -3.17
N THR A 324 7.53 11.77 -3.11
CA THR A 324 7.21 12.66 -4.25
C THR A 324 8.43 12.93 -5.16
N SER A 325 9.64 12.96 -4.59
CA SER A 325 10.91 13.16 -5.30
C SER A 325 11.22 12.02 -6.29
N VAL A 326 10.90 10.77 -5.94
CA VAL A 326 11.17 9.59 -6.78
C VAL A 326 10.29 9.59 -8.02
N TRP A 327 9.03 10.03 -7.90
CA TRP A 327 8.10 10.12 -9.04
C TRP A 327 8.47 11.22 -10.04
N LYS A 328 9.28 12.20 -9.63
CA LYS A 328 9.71 13.30 -10.51
C LYS A 328 10.80 12.87 -11.49
N ASP A 329 11.55 11.78 -11.21
CA ASP A 329 12.47 11.15 -12.16
C ASP A 329 11.66 10.64 -13.37
N LEU A 330 12.02 11.11 -14.57
CA LEU A 330 11.31 10.83 -15.84
C LEU A 330 11.08 9.33 -16.09
N ARG A 331 11.98 8.47 -15.60
CA ARG A 331 11.86 7.00 -15.73
C ARG A 331 10.79 6.43 -14.80
N CYS A 332 10.63 7.03 -13.62
CA CYS A 332 9.57 6.67 -12.69
C CYS A 332 8.22 7.22 -13.14
N ARG A 333 8.16 8.29 -13.96
CA ARG A 333 6.90 8.86 -14.46
C ARG A 333 6.10 7.90 -15.34
N TRP A 334 6.77 7.01 -16.07
CA TRP A 334 6.10 5.92 -16.78
C TRP A 334 5.40 5.04 -15.75
N GLU A 335 6.13 4.40 -14.82
CA GLU A 335 5.60 3.57 -13.72
C GLU A 335 4.54 4.31 -12.84
N ALA A 336 4.68 5.63 -12.64
CA ALA A 336 3.72 6.49 -11.93
C ALA A 336 2.42 6.71 -12.72
N ALA A 337 2.53 6.90 -14.04
CA ALA A 337 1.40 7.01 -14.95
C ALA A 337 0.56 5.71 -14.97
N TRP A 338 1.21 4.56 -14.84
CA TRP A 338 0.55 3.27 -14.59
C TRP A 338 -0.19 3.28 -13.24
N GLN A 339 0.45 3.72 -12.16
CA GLN A 339 -0.15 3.70 -10.81
C GLN A 339 -1.26 4.73 -10.58
N CYS A 340 -1.29 5.83 -11.35
CA CYS A 340 -2.33 6.86 -11.30
C CYS A 340 -3.44 6.71 -12.36
N GLY A 341 -3.46 5.62 -13.13
CA GLY A 341 -4.50 5.35 -14.13
C GLY A 341 -4.58 6.38 -15.26
N SER A 342 -3.44 6.85 -15.80
CA SER A 342 -3.48 7.60 -17.05
C SER A 342 -3.58 6.64 -18.23
N ARG A 343 -4.58 6.86 -19.10
CA ARG A 343 -4.66 6.25 -20.43
C ARG A 343 -3.31 6.38 -21.13
N SER A 344 -2.64 5.28 -21.43
CA SER A 344 -1.51 5.27 -22.36
C SER A 344 -1.86 4.38 -23.55
N GLN A 345 -2.43 5.03 -24.58
CA GLN A 345 -2.09 4.69 -25.96
C GLN A 345 -0.61 5.05 -26.15
N ALA A 346 0.12 4.18 -26.84
CA ALA A 346 1.50 4.43 -27.24
C ALA A 346 1.58 5.69 -28.13
N ALA A 347 2.48 6.63 -27.82
CA ALA A 347 2.96 7.68 -28.74
C ALA A 347 4.31 8.28 -28.23
N PRO A 348 5.21 8.74 -29.13
CA PRO A 348 6.64 8.99 -28.85
C PRO A 348 6.90 10.33 -28.11
N PRO A 349 8.14 10.59 -27.63
CA PRO A 349 8.40 11.60 -26.62
C PRO A 349 8.39 13.01 -27.23
N LEU A 350 7.47 13.87 -26.78
CA LEU A 350 7.53 15.31 -27.02
C LEU A 350 8.05 16.06 -25.78
N PRO A 351 8.80 17.16 -25.96
CA PRO A 351 9.59 17.76 -24.90
C PRO A 351 8.78 18.74 -24.05
N ARG A 352 9.11 18.76 -22.75
CA ARG A 352 8.84 19.80 -21.75
C ARG A 352 7.40 20.37 -21.71
N ARG A 353 6.55 19.80 -20.84
CA ARG A 353 5.72 20.57 -19.88
C ARG A 353 4.91 19.68 -18.91
N ARG A 354 4.90 20.16 -17.66
CA ARG A 354 4.02 19.88 -16.50
C ARG A 354 4.11 18.54 -15.75
N VAL A 355 4.38 18.72 -14.46
CA VAL A 355 4.20 17.81 -13.32
C VAL A 355 2.72 17.43 -13.25
N ILE A 356 2.34 16.21 -13.65
CA ILE A 356 0.92 15.77 -13.63
C ILE A 356 0.75 14.42 -12.91
N ALA A 357 1.79 13.57 -12.85
CA ALA A 357 1.69 12.27 -12.20
C ALA A 357 1.71 12.35 -10.65
N GLY A 358 2.64 13.13 -10.07
CA GLY A 358 2.73 13.33 -8.62
C GLY A 358 1.47 13.93 -8.01
N ASP A 359 0.94 15.02 -8.61
CA ASP A 359 -0.30 15.66 -8.17
C ASP A 359 -1.53 14.73 -8.26
N ARG A 360 -1.53 13.71 -9.12
CA ARG A 360 -2.66 12.77 -9.23
C ARG A 360 -2.64 11.72 -8.12
N LEU A 361 -1.47 11.17 -7.77
CA LEU A 361 -1.35 10.28 -6.61
C LEU A 361 -1.63 11.04 -5.33
N GLU A 362 -1.08 12.25 -5.21
CA GLU A 362 -1.33 13.14 -4.09
C GLU A 362 -2.82 13.48 -3.97
N ARG A 363 -3.54 13.77 -5.06
CA ARG A 363 -5.02 13.92 -5.02
C ARG A 363 -5.76 12.63 -4.68
N CYS A 364 -5.30 11.47 -5.14
CA CYS A 364 -5.86 10.17 -4.76
C CYS A 364 -5.70 9.89 -3.25
N VAL A 365 -4.56 10.27 -2.69
CA VAL A 365 -4.22 10.09 -1.27
C VAL A 365 -4.87 11.15 -0.39
N GLN A 366 -4.89 12.42 -0.80
CA GLN A 366 -5.50 13.53 -0.07
C GLN A 366 -7.04 13.44 -0.05
N GLY A 367 -7.65 12.84 -1.07
CA GLY A 367 -9.09 12.55 -1.06
C GLY A 367 -9.52 11.54 0.01
N ALA A 368 -8.59 10.72 0.53
CA ALA A 368 -8.86 9.80 1.64
C ALA A 368 -8.87 10.48 3.03
N HIS A 369 -8.44 11.74 3.12
CA HIS A 369 -8.25 12.47 4.38
C HIS A 369 -9.30 13.56 4.65
N ARG A 370 -10.33 13.70 3.79
CA ARG A 370 -11.42 14.69 3.97
C ARG A 370 -12.77 14.04 4.20
#